data_AF-A0A285Z5B6-F1
#
_entry.id   AF-A0A285Z5B6-F1
#
_cell.length_a   1.000
_cell.length_b   1.000
_cell.length_c   1.000
_cell.angle_alpha   90.00
_cell.angle_beta   90.00
_cell.angle_gamma   90.00
#
_symmetry.space_group_name_H-M   'P 1'
#
loop_
_entity.id
_entity.type
_entity.pdbx_description
1 polymer ?
#
loop_
_entity_poly.entity_id
_entity_poly.type
_entity_poly.pdbx_seq_one_letter_code
_entity_poly.pdbx_strand_id
1 'polypeptide(L)'
;MKAQARHILVKTADEAEKLKQRIANGEAFDVLAKKFSTCPSGKRGGDLGEVRPGQMVGAIDQVIFKKPLRVVHGPIKSKFGYHLVQTFYRD
;
A
#
# COMPACT_ATOMS: atom_id res chain seq x y z
N MET A 1 3.18 9.16 17.24
CA MET A 1 3.54 8.07 16.32
C MET A 1 3.42 8.54 14.89
N LYS A 2 4.46 8.34 14.10
CA LYS A 2 4.48 8.68 12.67
C LYS A 2 4.97 7.46 11.90
N ALA A 3 4.40 7.19 10.75
CA ALA A 3 4.88 6.11 9.91
C ALA A 3 5.02 6.59 8.47
N GLN A 4 6.02 6.10 7.76
CA GLN A 4 6.08 6.28 6.32
C GLN A 4 5.63 4.98 5.67
N ALA A 5 4.61 5.08 4.84
CA ALA A 5 4.07 3.96 4.11
C ALA A 5 3.81 4.34 2.66
N ARG A 6 3.81 3.32 1.80
CA ARG A 6 3.32 3.40 0.44
C ARG A 6 2.17 2.44 0.25
N HIS A 7 1.28 2.77 -0.67
CA HIS A 7 0.18 1.90 -1.04
C HIS A 7 -0.09 1.85 -2.54
N ILE A 8 -0.70 0.77 -2.99
CA ILE A 8 -1.25 0.63 -4.34
C ILE A 8 -2.73 0.36 -4.18
N LEU A 9 -3.54 1.29 -4.68
CA LEU A 9 -4.98 1.07 -4.84
C LEU A 9 -5.26 0.53 -6.25
N VAL A 10 -5.94 -0.61 -6.33
CA VAL A 10 -6.48 -1.19 -7.56
C VAL A 10 -7.98 -1.44 -7.44
N LYS A 11 -8.66 -1.64 -8.57
CA LYS A 11 -10.12 -1.83 -8.57
C LYS A 11 -10.51 -3.26 -8.19
N THR A 12 -9.71 -4.25 -8.55
CA THR A 12 -10.05 -5.68 -8.42
C THR A 12 -9.11 -6.43 -7.48
N ALA A 13 -9.62 -7.50 -6.86
CA ALA A 13 -8.81 -8.38 -6.00
C ALA A 13 -7.72 -9.09 -6.82
N ASP A 14 -8.08 -9.57 -8.00
CA ASP A 14 -7.18 -10.21 -8.97
C ASP A 14 -5.96 -9.34 -9.31
N GLU A 15 -6.16 -8.05 -9.57
CA GLU A 15 -5.04 -7.13 -9.81
C GLU A 15 -4.16 -7.02 -8.58
N ALA A 16 -4.73 -6.88 -7.38
CA ALA A 16 -3.95 -6.76 -6.15
C ALA A 16 -3.13 -8.03 -5.91
N GLU A 17 -3.70 -9.20 -6.17
CA GLU A 17 -3.03 -10.48 -6.01
C GLU A 17 -1.90 -10.67 -7.03
N LYS A 18 -2.15 -10.34 -8.30
CA LYS A 18 -1.12 -10.34 -9.35
C LYS A 18 0.04 -9.39 -9.00
N LEU A 19 -0.27 -8.19 -8.54
CA LEU A 19 0.77 -7.23 -8.12
C LEU A 19 1.56 -7.75 -6.93
N LYS A 20 0.90 -8.35 -5.94
CA LYS A 20 1.57 -8.97 -4.79
C LYS A 20 2.52 -10.09 -5.23
N GLN A 21 2.11 -10.95 -6.16
CA GLN A 21 2.98 -11.98 -6.74
C GLN A 21 4.17 -11.38 -7.48
N ARG A 22 3.96 -10.32 -8.28
CA ARG A 22 5.05 -9.64 -9.00
C ARG A 22 6.07 -9.00 -8.05
N ILE A 23 5.59 -8.38 -6.97
CA ILE A 23 6.47 -7.84 -5.92
C ILE A 23 7.25 -8.97 -5.23
N ALA A 24 6.62 -10.11 -4.98
CA ALA A 24 7.29 -11.29 -4.42
C ALA A 24 8.35 -11.85 -5.40
N ASN A 25 8.12 -11.73 -6.71
CA ASN A 25 9.08 -12.10 -7.75
C ASN A 25 10.23 -11.09 -7.92
N GLY A 26 10.25 -9.99 -7.15
CA GLY A 26 11.31 -8.99 -7.17
C GLY A 26 11.01 -7.74 -8.02
N GLU A 27 9.79 -7.57 -8.54
CA GLU A 27 9.44 -6.33 -9.22
C GLU A 27 9.36 -5.14 -8.25
N ALA A 28 9.79 -3.97 -8.76
CA ALA A 28 9.80 -2.74 -8.00
C ALA A 28 8.36 -2.22 -7.76
N PHE A 29 7.99 -2.10 -6.49
CA PHE A 29 6.65 -1.66 -6.07
C PHE A 29 6.27 -0.28 -6.61
N ASP A 30 7.23 0.64 -6.72
CA ASP A 30 7.01 1.99 -7.24
C ASP A 30 6.64 1.99 -8.72
N VAL A 31 7.22 1.07 -9.51
CA VAL A 31 6.86 0.89 -10.93
C VAL A 31 5.43 0.38 -11.04
N LEU A 32 5.08 -0.62 -10.23
CA LEU A 32 3.74 -1.16 -10.17
C LEU A 32 2.72 -0.12 -9.69
N ALA A 33 3.07 0.66 -8.68
CA ALA A 33 2.22 1.74 -8.19
C ALA A 33 1.99 2.83 -9.24
N LYS A 34 3.02 3.22 -10.00
CA LYS A 34 2.88 4.18 -11.10
C LYS A 34 2.01 3.67 -12.24
N LYS A 35 2.08 2.37 -12.54
CA LYS A 35 1.34 1.76 -13.66
C LYS A 35 -0.10 1.40 -13.29
N PHE A 36 -0.32 0.85 -12.10
CA PHE A 36 -1.59 0.23 -11.72
C PHE A 36 -2.35 1.00 -10.65
N SER A 37 -1.70 1.89 -9.89
CA SER A 37 -2.44 2.58 -8.83
C SER A 37 -3.40 3.61 -9.41
N THR A 38 -4.66 3.51 -9.01
CA THR A 38 -5.70 4.49 -9.33
C THR A 38 -5.71 5.70 -8.39
N CYS A 39 -4.85 5.71 -7.37
CA CYS A 39 -4.72 6.83 -6.44
C CYS A 39 -3.74 7.88 -7.01
N PRO A 40 -3.94 9.19 -6.79
CA PRO A 40 -2.97 10.23 -7.20
C PRO A 40 -1.55 10.01 -6.65
N SER A 41 -1.43 9.32 -5.50
CA SER A 41 -0.14 8.86 -4.94
C SER A 41 0.63 7.90 -5.87
N GLY A 42 -0.05 7.23 -6.80
CA GLY A 42 0.56 6.38 -7.83
C GLY A 42 1.65 7.08 -8.61
N LYS A 43 1.50 8.39 -8.92
CA LYS A 43 2.53 9.19 -9.61
C LYS A 43 3.85 9.23 -8.84
N ARG A 44 3.80 9.14 -7.51
CA ARG A 44 4.98 9.08 -6.61
C ARG A 44 5.37 7.65 -6.24
N GLY A 45 4.99 6.65 -7.04
CA GLY A 45 5.27 5.25 -6.70
C GLY A 45 4.44 4.74 -5.53
N GLY A 46 3.25 5.31 -5.31
CA GLY A 46 2.35 4.91 -4.23
C GLY A 46 2.71 5.53 -2.88
N ASP A 47 3.70 6.43 -2.83
CA ASP A 47 4.15 7.04 -1.58
C ASP A 47 3.07 7.96 -0.97
N LEU A 48 2.68 7.63 0.26
CA LEU A 48 1.77 8.42 1.07
C LEU A 48 2.51 9.49 1.89
N GLY A 49 3.84 9.39 2.03
CA GLY A 49 4.62 10.23 2.93
C GLY A 49 4.44 9.84 4.39
N GLU A 50 4.55 10.81 5.29
CA GLU A 50 4.28 10.61 6.72
C GLU A 50 2.77 10.51 6.97
N VAL A 51 2.33 9.33 7.41
CA VAL A 51 0.97 9.07 7.89
C VAL A 51 0.95 9.01 9.41
N ARG A 52 -0.17 9.45 9.99
CA ARG A 52 -0.45 9.38 11.43
C ARG A 52 -1.65 8.46 11.70
N PRO A 53 -1.74 7.87 12.90
CA PRO A 53 -2.89 7.06 13.27
C PRO A 53 -4.19 7.84 13.07
N GLY A 54 -5.16 7.22 12.38
CA GLY A 54 -6.47 7.81 12.11
C GLY A 54 -6.55 8.70 10.86
N GLN A 55 -5.46 8.89 10.10
CA GLN A 55 -5.50 9.61 8.82
C GLN A 55 -5.92 8.72 7.64
N MET A 56 -5.76 7.41 7.77
CA MET A 56 -6.08 6.43 6.72
C MET A 56 -7.35 5.65 7.08
N VAL A 57 -7.91 4.96 6.08
CA VAL A 57 -9.00 3.99 6.30
C VAL A 57 -8.58 3.01 7.40
N GLY A 58 -9.44 2.75 8.39
CA GLY A 58 -9.06 1.98 9.58
C GLY A 58 -8.39 0.64 9.30
N ALA A 59 -8.72 -0.04 8.20
CA ALA A 59 -8.04 -1.26 7.77
C ALA A 59 -6.58 -1.04 7.35
N ILE A 60 -6.30 0.06 6.64
CA ILE A 60 -4.94 0.45 6.24
C ILE A 60 -4.17 0.94 7.46
N ASP A 61 -4.79 1.76 8.30
CA ASP A 61 -4.16 2.31 9.51
C ASP A 61 -3.70 1.18 10.45
N GLN A 62 -4.56 0.19 10.69
CA GLN A 62 -4.18 -1.00 11.45
C GLN A 62 -3.03 -1.77 10.81
N VAL A 63 -2.98 -1.85 9.49
CA VAL A 63 -1.87 -2.51 8.81
C VAL A 63 -0.58 -1.71 8.97
N ILE A 64 -0.61 -0.39 8.80
CA ILE A 64 0.56 0.47 8.92
C ILE A 64 1.16 0.40 10.33
N PHE A 65 0.32 0.48 11.36
CA PHE A 65 0.77 0.57 12.75
C PHE A 65 0.92 -0.79 13.45
N LYS A 66 0.13 -1.83 13.11
CA LYS A 66 0.23 -3.14 13.75
C LYS A 66 1.10 -4.15 13.01
N LYS A 67 1.20 -4.10 11.69
CA LYS A 67 1.90 -5.14 10.91
C LYS A 67 3.42 -4.91 10.86
N PRO A 68 4.22 -5.94 10.50
CA PRO A 68 5.67 -5.80 10.37
C PRO A 68 6.06 -4.81 9.28
N LEU A 69 7.11 -4.04 9.59
CA LEU A 69 7.75 -3.09 8.68
C LEU A 69 8.44 -3.81 7.51
N ARG A 70 8.62 -3.10 6.41
CA ARG A 70 9.24 -3.51 5.14
C ARG A 70 8.55 -4.68 4.42
N VAL A 71 7.42 -5.15 4.93
CA VAL A 71 6.61 -6.20 4.32
C VAL A 71 5.41 -5.59 3.59
N VAL A 72 5.08 -6.16 2.43
CA VAL A 72 3.86 -5.81 1.69
C VAL A 72 2.67 -6.55 2.28
N HIS A 73 1.70 -5.80 2.77
CA HIS A 73 0.46 -6.28 3.35
C HIS A 73 -0.72 -6.03 2.41
N GLY A 74 -1.53 -7.06 2.21
CA GLY A 74 -2.75 -7.00 1.41
C GLY A 74 -3.02 -8.31 0.67
N PRO A 75 -4.09 -8.36 -0.16
CA PRO A 75 -5.01 -7.26 -0.51
C PRO A 75 -5.94 -6.84 0.63
N ILE A 76 -6.07 -5.53 0.89
CA ILE A 76 -7.02 -4.99 1.87
C ILE A 76 -8.22 -4.41 1.13
N LYS A 77 -9.42 -4.96 1.37
CA LYS A 77 -10.65 -4.43 0.77
C LYS A 77 -11.08 -3.13 1.46
N SER A 78 -11.36 -2.10 0.67
CA SER A 78 -11.94 -0.84 1.11
C SER A 78 -13.11 -0.43 0.21
N LYS A 79 -13.76 0.69 0.53
CA LYS A 79 -14.82 1.28 -0.32
C LYS A 79 -14.30 1.73 -1.70
N PHE A 80 -13.00 1.96 -1.84
CA PHE A 80 -12.37 2.42 -3.09
C PHE A 80 -11.85 1.27 -3.97
N GLY A 81 -11.76 0.05 -3.42
CA GLY A 81 -11.19 -1.10 -4.11
C GLY A 81 -10.27 -1.91 -3.18
N TYR A 82 -9.15 -2.38 -3.71
CA TYR A 82 -8.17 -3.19 -2.99
C TYR A 82 -6.85 -2.45 -2.82
N HIS A 83 -6.31 -2.49 -1.60
CA HIS A 83 -5.07 -1.82 -1.25
C HIS A 83 -3.97 -2.82 -0.92
N LEU A 84 -2.80 -2.63 -1.51
CA LEU A 84 -1.54 -3.20 -1.03
C LEU A 84 -0.78 -2.11 -0.29
N VAL A 85 -0.30 -2.38 0.92
CA VAL A 85 0.34 -1.40 1.79
C VAL A 85 1.69 -1.92 2.21
N GLN A 86 2.72 -1.09 2.14
CA GLN A 86 4.04 -1.40 2.65
C GLN A 86 4.53 -0.26 3.52
N THR A 87 4.83 -0.58 4.78
CA THR A 87 5.37 0.38 5.74
C THR A 87 6.89 0.34 5.70
N PHE A 88 7.55 1.49 5.58
CA PHE A 88 9.02 1.57 5.63
C PHE A 88 9.54 1.72 7.05
N TYR A 89 9.00 2.72 7.75
CA TYR A 89 9.32 2.98 9.16
C TYR A 89 8.06 3.37 9.92
N ARG A 90 8.11 3.15 11.23
CA ARG A 90 7.16 3.70 12.21
C ARG A 90 7.94 4.14 13.44
N ASP A 91 7.52 5.24 14.02
CA ASP A 91 7.98 5.87 15.25
C ASP A 91 6.84 5.86 16.27
#